data_AF-A0A317SEF5-F1
#
_entry.id   AF-A0A317SEF5-F1
#
_cell.length_a   1.000
_cell.length_b   1.000
_cell.length_c   1.000
_cell.angle_alpha   90.00
_cell.angle_beta   90.00
_cell.angle_gamma   90.00
#
_symmetry.space_group_name_H-M   'P 1'
#
loop_
_entity.id
_entity.type
_entity.pdbx_description
1 polymer ?
#
loop_
_entity_poly.entity_id
_entity_poly.type
_entity_poly.pdbx_seq_one_letter_code
_entity_poly.pdbx_strand_id
1 'polypeptide(L)'
;LQWEDSGSIHLLSIIHQITNFVNRERKKPRTTSTNATITCRAFAPGCQNEILPIPLIIDDYNYNVNGVDRADQVRASYPTQLKALRNWLPLFFWILDTSIVNSFLL
;
A
#
# COMPACT_ATOMS: atom_id res chain seq x y z
N LEU A 1 -1.57 -0.04 -17.99
CA LEU A 1 -0.84 -1.29 -17.75
C LEU A 1 -1.78 -2.27 -17.08
N GLN A 2 -1.93 -3.48 -17.62
CA GLN A 2 -2.61 -4.58 -16.95
C GLN A 2 -1.56 -5.46 -16.27
N TRP A 3 -1.74 -5.73 -14.98
CA TRP A 3 -0.85 -6.54 -14.17
C TRP A 3 -1.64 -7.63 -13.46
N GLU A 4 -1.17 -8.86 -13.57
CA GLU A 4 -1.81 -10.00 -12.93
C GLU A 4 -1.07 -10.31 -11.62
N ASP A 5 -1.68 -9.97 -10.48
CA ASP A 5 -1.26 -10.48 -9.17
C ASP A 5 -2.29 -11.51 -8.67
N SER A 6 -2.74 -11.42 -7.41
CA SER A 6 -3.89 -12.18 -6.93
C SER A 6 -5.21 -11.79 -7.63
N GLY A 7 -5.18 -10.88 -8.59
CA GLY A 7 -6.26 -10.46 -9.47
C GLY A 7 -5.70 -9.52 -10.54
N SER A 8 -6.52 -9.21 -11.55
CA SER A 8 -6.13 -8.29 -12.61
C SER A 8 -6.18 -6.84 -12.11
N ILE A 9 -5.02 -6.18 -12.08
CA ILE A 9 -4.84 -4.80 -11.63
C ILE A 9 -4.56 -3.93 -12.85
N HIS A 10 -5.31 -2.85 -12.97
CA HIS A 10 -5.15 -1.88 -14.06
C HIS A 10 -4.61 -0.57 -13.50
N LEU A 11 -3.45 -0.14 -14.01
CA LEU A 11 -2.83 1.13 -13.62
C LEU A 11 -2.69 2.09 -14.80
N LEU A 12 -2.77 3.38 -14.50
CA LEU A 12 -2.53 4.48 -15.44
C LEU A 12 -1.43 5.40 -14.87
N SER A 13 -0.47 5.78 -15.70
CA SER A 13 0.54 6.79 -15.36
C SER A 13 0.93 7.58 -16.61
N ILE A 14 1.30 8.84 -16.40
CA ILE A 14 1.84 9.74 -17.43
C ILE A 14 3.37 9.83 -17.40
N ILE A 15 4.02 9.31 -16.35
CA ILE A 15 5.48 9.40 -16.14
C ILE A 15 6.17 8.08 -16.50
N HIS A 16 5.56 6.94 -16.19
CA HIS A 16 6.20 5.63 -16.35
C HIS A 16 6.04 5.09 -17.77
N GLN A 17 7.13 4.55 -18.32
CA GLN A 17 7.09 3.73 -19.54
C GLN A 17 6.73 2.28 -19.19
N ILE A 18 5.93 1.64 -20.05
CA ILE A 18 5.44 0.26 -19.85
C ILE A 18 6.58 -0.78 -19.88
N THR A 19 7.70 -0.44 -20.52
CA THR A 19 8.88 -1.31 -20.69
C THR A 19 9.81 -1.33 -19.48
N ASN A 20 9.58 -0.51 -18.46
CA ASN A 20 10.45 -0.44 -17.29
C ASN A 20 10.06 -1.51 -16.27
N PHE A 21 11.01 -2.39 -15.94
CA PHE A 21 10.87 -3.44 -14.94
C PHE A 21 11.95 -3.32 -13.88
N VAL A 22 11.61 -3.71 -12.65
CA VAL A 22 12.52 -3.78 -11.51
C VAL A 22 12.45 -5.18 -10.89
N ASN A 23 13.60 -5.72 -10.54
CA ASN A 23 13.70 -7.01 -9.88
C ASN A 23 13.40 -6.84 -8.39
N ARG A 24 12.38 -7.54 -7.88
CA ARG A 24 12.01 -7.52 -6.46
C ARG A 24 11.90 -8.94 -5.92
N GLU A 25 12.41 -9.13 -4.71
CA GLU A 25 12.15 -10.36 -3.96
C GLU A 25 10.67 -10.39 -3.58
N ARG A 26 10.00 -11.46 -3.98
CA ARG A 26 8.58 -11.67 -3.74
C ARG A 26 8.41 -12.95 -2.95
N LYS A 27 7.52 -12.92 -1.97
CA LYS A 27 7.09 -14.12 -1.25
C LYS A 27 5.95 -14.77 -2.02
N LYS A 28 6.04 -16.09 -2.17
CA LYS A 28 5.02 -16.93 -2.77
C LYS A 28 3.71 -16.77 -1.98
N PRO A 29 2.59 -16.48 -2.65
CA PRO A 29 1.31 -16.36 -1.97
C PRO A 29 0.88 -17.71 -1.40
N ARG A 30 0.07 -17.66 -0.34
CA ARG A 30 -0.49 -18.87 0.27
C ARG A 30 -1.37 -19.59 -0.74
N THR A 31 -1.32 -20.93 -0.75
CA THR A 31 -2.11 -21.77 -1.66
C THR A 31 -3.62 -21.53 -1.58
N THR A 32 -4.10 -20.98 -0.47
CA THR A 32 -5.51 -20.63 -0.24
C THR A 32 -5.92 -19.28 -0.83
N SER A 33 -5.01 -18.51 -1.44
CA SER A 33 -5.37 -17.22 -2.05
C SER A 33 -6.18 -17.42 -3.33
N THR A 34 -7.09 -16.49 -3.61
CA THR A 34 -8.08 -16.59 -4.69
C THR A 34 -7.47 -16.91 -6.05
N ASN A 35 -6.26 -16.41 -6.33
CA ASN A 35 -5.54 -16.66 -7.58
C ASN A 35 -4.15 -17.29 -7.33
N ALA A 36 -4.03 -18.11 -6.28
CA ALA A 36 -2.79 -18.83 -5.96
C ALA A 36 -2.28 -19.64 -7.15
N THR A 37 -3.17 -20.29 -7.91
CA THR A 37 -2.78 -21.13 -9.05
C THR A 37 -2.06 -20.36 -10.16
N ILE A 38 -2.44 -19.10 -10.41
CA ILE A 38 -1.84 -18.26 -11.45
C ILE A 38 -0.54 -17.63 -10.92
N THR A 39 -0.62 -17.00 -9.75
CA THR A 39 0.51 -16.31 -9.12
C THR A 39 1.65 -17.26 -8.72
N CYS A 40 1.35 -18.47 -8.25
CA CYS A 40 2.38 -19.45 -7.86
C CYS A 40 3.15 -20.03 -9.05
N ARG A 41 2.64 -19.95 -10.29
CA ARG A 41 3.34 -20.47 -11.48
C ARG A 41 4.60 -19.70 -11.80
N ALA A 42 4.67 -18.43 -11.43
CA ALA A 42 5.87 -17.61 -11.58
C ALA A 42 7.01 -18.05 -10.65
N PHE A 43 6.73 -18.90 -9.65
CA PHE A 43 7.71 -19.36 -8.68
C PHE A 43 8.25 -20.75 -9.02
N ALA A 44 9.56 -20.94 -8.91
CA ALA A 44 10.24 -22.21 -9.03
C ALA A 44 9.70 -23.25 -8.01
N PRO A 45 9.69 -24.54 -8.39
CA PRO A 45 9.18 -25.60 -7.51
C PRO A 45 10.04 -25.69 -6.24
N GLY A 46 9.36 -25.67 -5.08
CA GLY A 46 10.02 -25.70 -3.76
C GLY A 46 10.46 -24.34 -3.20
N CYS A 47 10.49 -23.28 -4.02
CA CYS A 47 10.85 -21.94 -3.56
C CYS A 47 9.67 -21.22 -2.90
N GLN A 48 9.93 -20.57 -1.76
CA GLN A 48 8.98 -19.71 -1.05
C GLN A 48 9.19 -18.22 -1.35
N ASN A 49 10.42 -17.83 -1.70
CA ASN A 49 10.76 -16.49 -2.13
C ASN A 49 11.50 -16.59 -3.46
N GLU A 50 11.25 -15.64 -4.36
CA GLU A 50 11.94 -15.56 -5.64
C GLU A 50 12.06 -14.11 -6.11
N ILE A 51 13.11 -13.82 -6.88
CA ILE A 51 13.31 -12.52 -7.49
C ILE A 51 12.54 -12.49 -8.79
N LEU A 52 11.48 -11.69 -8.85
CA LEU A 52 10.62 -11.55 -10.02
C LEU A 52 10.76 -10.15 -10.63
N PRO A 53 10.83 -10.03 -11.97
CA PRO A 53 10.74 -8.74 -12.63
C PRO A 53 9.29 -8.25 -12.55
N ILE A 54 9.07 -7.13 -11.87
CA ILE A 54 7.78 -6.45 -11.80
C ILE A 54 7.84 -5.10 -12.53
N PRO A 55 6.74 -4.64 -13.15
CA PRO A 55 6.69 -3.31 -13.74
C PRO A 55 7.04 -2.23 -12.72
N LEU A 56 7.92 -1.30 -13.07
CA LEU A 56 8.41 -0.24 -12.18
C LEU A 56 7.26 0.58 -11.57
N ILE A 57 6.25 0.91 -12.37
CA ILE A 57 5.05 1.63 -11.94
C ILE A 57 4.34 0.97 -10.75
N ILE A 58 4.38 -0.36 -10.65
CA ILE A 58 3.73 -1.12 -9.57
C ILE A 58 4.56 -1.07 -8.31
N ASP A 59 5.86 -1.16 -8.46
CA ASP A 59 6.80 -1.02 -7.35
C ASP A 59 6.67 0.36 -6.71
N ASP A 60 6.70 1.40 -7.53
CA ASP A 60 6.57 2.79 -7.09
C ASP A 60 5.20 3.07 -6.48
N TYR A 61 4.12 2.51 -7.05
CA TYR A 61 2.79 2.60 -6.46
C TYR A 61 2.74 1.96 -5.07
N ASN A 62 3.21 0.71 -4.94
CA ASN A 62 3.17 -0.02 -3.68
C ASN A 62 4.01 0.64 -2.59
N TYR A 63 5.12 1.28 -2.95
CA TYR A 63 5.97 1.98 -1.98
C TYR A 63 5.31 3.26 -1.45
N ASN A 64 4.57 3.98 -2.30
CA ASN A 64 4.09 5.34 -2.00
C ASN A 64 2.60 5.46 -1.65
N VAL A 65 1.77 4.45 -1.96
CA VAL A 65 0.30 4.57 -1.79
C VAL A 65 -0.14 4.66 -0.32
N ASN A 66 0.64 4.10 0.61
CA ASN A 66 0.25 4.00 2.02
C ASN A 66 0.52 5.28 2.85
N GLY A 67 0.82 6.42 2.22
CA GLY A 67 1.17 7.66 2.94
C GLY A 67 0.03 8.16 3.84
N VAL A 68 -1.20 8.20 3.31
CA VAL A 68 -2.39 8.64 4.06
C VAL A 68 -2.76 7.65 5.16
N ASP A 69 -2.76 6.35 4.86
CA ASP A 69 -3.07 5.31 5.83
C ASP A 69 -2.09 5.29 7.00
N ARG A 70 -0.80 5.51 6.73
CA ARG A 70 0.22 5.64 7.78
C ARG A 70 -0.03 6.86 8.66
N ALA A 71 -0.34 8.01 8.07
CA ALA A 71 -0.66 9.22 8.83
C ALA A 71 -1.90 8.99 9.71
N ASP A 72 -2.95 8.36 9.17
CA ASP A 72 -4.15 8.04 9.92
C ASP A 72 -3.90 7.01 11.03
N GLN A 73 -3.05 6.00 10.79
CA GLN A 73 -2.66 5.04 11.81
C GLN A 73 -1.92 5.69 12.99
N VAL A 74 -0.98 6.60 12.70
CA VAL A 74 -0.24 7.33 13.75
C VAL A 74 -1.20 8.21 14.54
N ARG A 75 -2.09 8.93 13.86
CA ARG A 75 -3.15 9.74 14.46
C ARG A 75 -4.08 8.91 15.36
N ALA A 76 -4.53 7.76 14.88
CA ALA A 76 -5.44 6.87 15.59
C ALA A 76 -4.80 6.17 16.80
N SER A 77 -3.47 6.11 16.87
CA SER A 77 -2.75 5.52 18.00
C SER A 77 -2.85 6.37 19.27
N TYR A 78 -3.02 7.69 19.13
CA TYR A 78 -3.10 8.64 20.24
C TYR A 78 -4.21 9.68 20.04
N PRO A 79 -5.50 9.26 20.06
CA PRO A 79 -6.60 10.17 19.77
C PRO A 79 -6.86 11.13 20.92
N THR A 80 -7.00 12.43 20.62
CA THR A 80 -7.44 13.44 21.61
C THR A 80 -8.95 13.66 21.63
N GLN A 81 -9.69 13.06 20.69
CA GLN A 81 -11.11 13.29 20.50
C GLN A 81 -11.97 12.87 21.71
N LEU A 82 -12.72 13.84 22.25
CA LEU A 82 -13.74 13.61 23.28
C LEU A 82 -15.13 13.36 22.67
N LYS A 83 -16.01 12.70 23.43
CA LYS A 83 -17.43 12.57 23.04
C LYS A 83 -18.07 13.97 23.01
N ALA A 84 -18.69 14.31 21.89
CA ALA A 84 -19.25 15.63 21.66
C ALA A 84 -20.56 15.56 20.87
N LEU A 85 -21.50 16.45 21.20
CA LEU A 85 -22.77 16.62 20.47
C LEU A 85 -22.70 17.73 19.41
N ARG A 86 -21.57 18.45 19.35
CA ARG A 86 -21.33 19.51 18.37
C ARG A 86 -20.61 18.94 17.15
N ASN A 87 -21.24 19.05 15.99
CA ASN A 87 -20.75 18.53 14.70
C ASN A 87 -19.38 19.08 14.24
N TRP A 88 -19.00 20.28 14.67
CA TRP A 88 -17.71 20.90 14.32
C TRP A 88 -16.56 20.46 15.23
N LEU A 89 -16.85 19.88 16.41
CA LEU A 89 -15.80 19.50 17.36
C LEU A 89 -14.95 18.30 16.89
N PRO A 90 -15.50 17.28 16.20
CA PRO A 90 -14.69 16.24 15.56
C PRO A 90 -13.67 16.79 14.56
N LEU A 91 -14.03 17.81 13.76
CA LEU A 91 -13.09 18.46 12.84
C LEU A 91 -11.96 19.16 13.59
N PHE A 92 -12.28 19.86 14.68
CA PHE A 92 -11.28 20.49 15.53
C PHE A 92 -10.29 19.46 16.10
N PHE A 93 -10.77 18.35 16.66
CA PHE A 93 -9.90 17.29 17.18
C PHE A 93 -9.07 16.62 16.09
N TRP A 94 -9.62 16.44 14.89
CA TRP A 94 -8.85 15.91 13.77
C TRP A 94 -7.68 16.83 13.38
N ILE A 95 -7.91 18.15 13.31
CA ILE A 95 -6.85 19.13 13.05
C ILE A 95 -5.81 19.13 14.17
N LEU A 96 -6.26 19.03 15.44
CA LEU A 96 -5.38 18.97 16.60
C LEU A 96 -4.49 17.73 16.59
N ASP A 97 -5.05 16.54 16.37
CA ASP A 97 -4.27 15.30 16.30
C ASP A 97 -3.26 15.37 15.14
N THR A 98 -3.68 15.90 13.99
CA THR A 98 -2.81 16.04 12.81
C THR A 98 -1.68 17.04 13.06
N SER A 99 -1.94 18.16 13.76
CA SER A 99 -0.91 19.15 14.07
C SER A 99 0.12 18.62 15.07
N ILE A 100 -0.31 17.81 16.04
CA ILE A 100 0.59 17.12 16.99
C ILE A 100 1.50 16.15 16.24
N VAL A 101 0.95 15.31 15.35
CA VAL A 101 1.75 14.37 14.54
C VAL A 101 2.74 15.12 13.65
N ASN A 102 2.30 16.19 12.99
CA ASN A 102 3.19 17.01 12.16
C ASN A 102 4.28 17.70 12.98
N SER A 103 3.97 18.19 14.18
CA SER A 103 4.96 18.81 15.07
C SER A 103 6.00 17.83 15.60
N PHE A 104 5.67 16.53 15.67
CA PHE A 104 6.63 15.49 16.05
C PHE A 104 7.59 15.12 14.91
N LEU A 105 7.16 15.31 13.65
CA LEU A 105 7.95 14.99 12.46
C LEU A 105 8.92 16.11 12.04
N LEU A 106 8.61 17.37 12.40
CA LEU A 106 9.44 18.55 12.13
C LEU A 106 10.59 18.66 13.14
#